data_AF-A0A2V9QQL5-F1
#
_entry.id   AF-A0A2V9QQL5-F1
#
_cell.length_a   1.000
_cell.length_b   1.000
_cell.length_c   1.000
_cell.angle_alpha   90.00
_cell.angle_beta   90.00
_cell.angle_gamma   90.00
#
_symmetry.space_group_name_H-M   'P 1'
#
loop_
_entity.id
_entity.type
_entity.pdbx_description
1 polymer ?
#
loop_
_entity_poly.entity_id
_entity_poly.type
_entity_poly.pdbx_seq_one_letter_code
_entity_poly.pdbx_strand_id
1 'polypeptide(L)' 'TIFIGAQKVCSASTACVFDERAAHEELSKAESRVIVQLGRGRARLDFLTTDLTTDYVRINADYST' A
#
# COMPACT_ATOMS: atom_id res chain seq x y z
N THR A 1 13.41 -0.87 -1.42
CA THR A 1 12.72 -0.01 -2.41
C THR A 1 11.24 -0.25 -2.31
N ILE A 2 10.42 0.81 -2.38
CA ILE A 2 8.97 0.74 -2.29
C ILE A 2 8.37 1.31 -3.56
N PHE A 3 7.36 0.63 -4.09
CA PHE A 3 6.57 1.06 -5.23
C PHE A 3 5.09 1.14 -4.87
N ILE A 4 4.42 2.16 -5.38
CA ILE A 4 2.95 2.28 -5.42
C ILE A 4 2.57 2.26 -6.90
N GLY A 5 1.89 1.20 -7.33
CA GLY A 5 1.68 0.92 -8.76
C GLY A 5 3.02 0.84 -9.50
N ALA A 6 3.18 1.65 -10.55
CA ALA A 6 4.43 1.76 -11.31
C ALA A 6 5.44 2.76 -10.70
N GLN A 7 5.05 3.56 -9.70
CA GLN A 7 5.89 4.64 -9.18
C GLN A 7 6.82 4.17 -8.06
N LYS A 8 8.11 4.46 -8.20
CA LYS A 8 9.10 4.24 -7.13
C LYS A 8 9.05 5.41 -6.15
N VAL A 9 8.51 5.18 -4.96
CA VAL A 9 8.28 6.24 -3.95
C VAL A 9 9.37 6.29 -2.89
N CYS A 10 10.09 5.19 -2.66
CA CYS A 10 11.20 5.13 -1.72
C CYS A 10 12.31 4.20 -2.22
N SER A 11 13.57 4.62 -2.03
CA SER A 11 14.76 3.86 -2.40
C SER A 11 15.84 4.07 -1.34
N ALA A 12 16.62 3.03 -1.02
CA ALA A 12 17.67 3.11 0.00
C ALA A 12 17.23 3.79 1.32
N SER A 13 15.99 3.52 1.75
CA SER A 13 15.36 4.09 2.95
C SER A 13 15.10 5.60 2.91
N THR A 14 15.14 6.24 1.74
CA THR A 14 14.81 7.66 1.55
C THR A 14 13.68 7.83 0.53
N ALA A 15 12.88 8.89 0.72
CA ALA A 15 11.83 9.26 -0.22
C ALA A 15 12.43 9.64 -1.58
N CYS A 16 11.80 9.17 -2.66
CA CYS A 16 12.11 9.59 -4.02
C CYS A 16 11.22 10.79 -4.42
N VAL A 17 11.59 11.50 -5.49
CA VAL A 17 10.65 12.39 -6.16
C VAL A 17 9.71 11.52 -7.00
N PHE A 18 8.40 11.67 -6.81
CA PHE A 18 7.35 10.97 -7.54
C PHE A 18 6.12 11.87 -7.67
N ASP A 19 5.14 11.49 -8.49
CA ASP A 19 3.87 12.21 -8.60
C ASP A 19 2.91 11.72 -7.52
N GLU A 20 2.71 12.54 -6.49
CA GLU A 20 1.81 12.24 -5.37
C GLU A 20 0.36 12.02 -5.81
N ARG A 21 -0.11 12.78 -6.80
CA ARG A 21 -1.48 12.65 -7.32
C ARG A 21 -1.64 11.31 -8.02
N ALA A 22 -0.70 10.94 -8.89
CA ALA A 22 -0.75 9.64 -9.56
C ALA A 22 -0.60 8.46 -8.57
N ALA A 23 0.12 8.64 -7.45
CA ALA A 23 0.22 7.62 -6.41
C ALA A 23 -1.11 7.49 -5.64
N HIS A 24 -1.77 8.61 -5.37
CA HIS A 24 -3.09 8.64 -4.76
C HIS A 24 -4.16 8.02 -5.66
N GLU A 25 -4.12 8.30 -6.97
CA GLU A 25 -5.01 7.69 -7.96
C GLU A 25 -4.84 6.17 -8.02
N GLU A 26 -3.60 5.67 -7.93
CA GLU A 26 -3.32 4.23 -7.85
C GLU A 26 -3.92 3.60 -6.58
N LEU A 27 -3.71 4.24 -5.42
CA LEU A 27 -4.23 3.73 -4.14
C LEU A 27 -5.75 3.82 -4.03
N SER A 28 -6.39 4.73 -4.77
CA SER A 28 -7.85 4.92 -4.79
C SER A 28 -8.59 3.90 -5.66
N LYS A 29 -7.86 3.03 -6.37
CA LYS A 29 -8.46 1.93 -7.14
C LYS A 29 -9.02 0.87 -6.18
N ALA A 30 -10.06 0.17 -6.65
CA ALA A 30 -10.65 -0.96 -5.92
C ALA A 30 -9.60 -2.06 -5.62
N GLU A 31 -8.64 -2.25 -6.53
CA GLU A 31 -7.45 -3.04 -6.31
C GLU A 31 -6.22 -2.15 -6.54
N SER A 32 -5.35 -2.05 -5.54
CA SER A 32 -4.11 -1.30 -5.63
C SER A 32 -2.93 -2.19 -5.24
N ARG A 33 -1.75 -1.85 -5.76
CA ARG A 33 -0.54 -2.64 -5.54
C ARG A 33 0.56 -1.84 -4.89
N VAL A 34 1.03 -2.35 -3.75
CA VAL A 34 2.25 -1.88 -3.07
C VAL A 34 3.30 -2.97 -3.13
N ILE A 35 4.49 -2.65 -3.64
CA ILE A 35 5.61 -3.59 -3.73
C ILE A 35 6.74 -3.11 -2.83
N VAL A 36 7.16 -3.96 -1.90
CA VAL A 36 8.34 -3.71 -1.06
C VAL A 36 9.44 -4.69 -1.43
N GLN A 37 10.54 -4.17 -1.96
CA GLN A 37 11.74 -4.94 -2.27
C GLN A 37 12.78 -4.74 -1.18
N LEU A 38 13.11 -5.82 -0.46
CA LEU A 38 14.05 -5.81 0.65
C LEU A 38 15.52 -5.85 0.21
N GLY A 39 15.81 -6.28 -1.03
CA GLY A 39 17.18 -6.39 -1.54
C GLY A 39 18.05 -7.47 -0.85
N ARG A 40 17.44 -8.37 -0.07
CA ARG A 40 18.11 -9.42 0.71
C ARG A 40 17.79 -10.83 0.20
N GLY A 41 18.13 -11.09 -1.07
CA GLY A 41 17.90 -12.37 -1.73
C GLY A 41 16.72 -12.37 -2.68
N ARG A 42 16.20 -13.57 -3.01
CA ARG A 42 15.17 -13.81 -4.04
C ARG A 42 13.82 -14.26 -3.50
N ALA A 43 13.69 -14.41 -2.18
CA ALA A 43 12.43 -14.82 -1.57
C ALA A 43 11.34 -13.76 -1.84
N ARG A 44 10.12 -14.24 -2.10
CA ARG A 44 8.97 -13.40 -2.40
C ARG A 44 7.71 -14.01 -1.81
N LEU A 45 6.84 -13.15 -1.27
CA LEU A 45 5.53 -13.46 -0.74
C LEU A 45 4.57 -12.35 -1.20
N ASP A 46 3.31 -12.70 -1.44
CA ASP A 46 2.26 -11.75 -1.73
C ASP A 46 1.22 -11.83 -0.58
N PHE A 47 0.80 -10.68 -0.07
CA PHE A 47 -0.22 -10.56 0.97
C PHE A 47 -1.42 -9.82 0.38
N LEU A 48 -2.64 -10.29 0.68
CA LEU A 48 -3.86 -9.56 0.39
C LEU A 48 -4.32 -8.87 1.68
N THR A 49 -4.66 -7.60 1.55
CA THR A 49 -5.19 -6.78 2.64
C THR A 49 -6.18 -5.76 2.06
N THR A 50 -6.91 -5.07 2.92
CA THR A 50 -7.80 -3.96 2.56
C THR A 50 -7.44 -2.71 3.35
N ASP A 51 -7.96 -1.58 2.91
CA ASP A 51 -7.92 -0.32 3.65
C ASP A 51 -8.80 -0.37 4.91
N LEU A 52 -8.53 0.55 5.84
CA LEU A 52 -9.32 0.72 7.05
C LEU A 52 -10.33 1.84 6.84
N THR A 53 -11.60 1.49 6.69
CA THR A 53 -12.68 2.44 6.41
C THR A 53 -13.48 2.80 7.66
N THR A 54 -14.16 3.96 7.62
CA THR A 54 -15.14 4.36 8.66
C THR A 54 -16.26 3.32 8.81
N ASP A 55 -16.65 2.66 7.71
CA ASP A 55 -17.68 1.64 7.74
C ASP A 55 -17.20 0.37 8.45
N TYR A 56 -15.96 -0.06 8.22
CA TYR A 56 -15.36 -1.16 8.98
C TYR A 56 -15.41 -0.87 10.49
N VAL A 57 -15.06 0.35 10.90
CA VAL A 57 -15.13 0.75 12.32
C VAL A 57 -16.55 0.67 12.84
N ARG A 58 -17.53 1.28 12.16
CA ARG A 58 -18.95 1.25 12.59
C ARG A 58 -19.49 -0.17 12.71
N ILE A 59 -19.23 -1.01 11.70
CA ILE A 59 -19.67 -2.41 11.67
C ILE A 59 -19.13 -3.20 12.86
N ASN A 60 -17.90 -2.94 13.31
CA ASN A 60 -17.30 -3.72 14.41
C ASN A 60 -17.45 -3.04 15.78
N ALA A 61 -17.74 -1.74 15.83
CA ALA A 61 -17.91 -1.00 17.09
C ALA A 61 -19.34 -1.11 17.65
N ASP A 62 -20.35 -1.24 16.77
CA ASP A 62 -21.76 -1.31 17.18
C ASP A 62 -22.20 -2.73 17.59
N TYR A 63 -21.31 -3.72 17.49
CA TYR A 63 -21.54 -5.09 17.92
C TYR A 63 -20.56 -5.45 19.05
N SER A 64 -21.03 -6.12 20.10
CA SER A 64 -20.14 -6.69 21.11
C SER A 64 -19.42 -7.91 20.52
N THR A 65 -18.17 -7.72 20.09
CA THR A 65 -17.22 -8.78 19.69
C THR A 65 -16.35 -9.22 20.84
#